data_AF-A0A821LCK1-F1
#
_entry.id   AF-A0A821LCK1-F1
#
_cell.length_a   1.000
_cell.length_b   1.000
_cell.length_c   1.000
_cell.angle_alpha   90.00
_cell.angle_beta   90.00
_cell.angle_gamma   90.00
#
_symmetry.space_group_name_H-M   'P 1'
#
loop_
_entity.id
_entity.type
_entity.pdbx_description
1 polymer ?
#
loop_
_entity_poly.entity_id
_entity_poly.type
_entity_poly.pdbx_seq_one_letter_code
_entity_poly.pdbx_strand_id
1 'polypeptide(L)'
;SDLMEFMKYSDLKPWKAMLGPFMQMPFFISLFLGIRGLANYPIESMMFGGVMWFQDLTVPDPYYILPVFTAVTMFVTMELGIETGMRTANLGPIGRNALRVVPFLSLIFTVNFSSALTLYWATSNVISLAQSVILRQPAVRKALRLPAPPPKSIETKTKKKKGFAGMKESKN
;
A
#
# COMPACT_ATOMS: atom_id res chain seq x y z
N SER A 1 -0.51 -28.71 -4.41
CA SER A 1 -0.19 -27.75 -3.33
C SER A 1 -1.45 -27.48 -2.54
N ASP A 2 -1.54 -28.02 -1.33
CA ASP A 2 -2.70 -28.02 -0.44
C ASP A 2 -3.40 -26.65 -0.29
N LEU A 3 -2.67 -25.55 -0.51
CA LEU A 3 -3.22 -24.20 -0.54
C LEU A 3 -4.23 -23.96 -1.68
N MET A 4 -3.97 -24.46 -2.88
CA MET A 4 -4.88 -24.32 -4.03
C MET A 4 -6.14 -25.17 -3.85
N GLU A 5 -6.02 -26.31 -3.16
CA GLU A 5 -7.13 -27.21 -2.86
C GLU A 5 -8.03 -26.62 -1.77
N PHE A 6 -7.46 -25.99 -0.74
CA PHE A 6 -8.20 -25.26 0.29
C PHE A 6 -8.88 -23.99 -0.25
N MET A 7 -8.26 -23.27 -1.18
CA MET A 7 -8.86 -22.11 -1.85
C MET A 7 -10.06 -22.51 -2.72
N LYS A 8 -10.04 -23.70 -3.33
CA LYS A 8 -11.19 -24.27 -4.05
C LYS A 8 -12.34 -24.64 -3.09
N TYR A 9 -12.03 -25.22 -1.92
CA TYR A 9 -13.04 -25.55 -0.90
C TYR A 9 -13.69 -24.32 -0.23
N SER A 10 -13.03 -23.15 -0.26
CA SER A 10 -13.48 -21.93 0.43
C SER A 10 -14.21 -20.90 -0.45
N ASP A 11 -14.52 -21.21 -1.73
CA ASP A 11 -15.08 -20.30 -2.76
C ASP A 11 -14.40 -18.90 -2.87
N LEU A 12 -13.15 -18.80 -2.39
CA LEU A 12 -12.34 -17.59 -2.45
C LEU A 12 -11.57 -17.59 -3.77
N LYS A 13 -12.23 -17.08 -4.82
CA LYS A 13 -11.65 -17.00 -6.16
C LYS A 13 -10.54 -15.93 -6.22
N PRO A 14 -9.30 -16.26 -6.62
CA PRO A 14 -8.17 -15.33 -6.68
C PRO A 14 -8.44 -14.05 -7.46
N TRP A 15 -9.28 -14.11 -8.49
CA TRP A 15 -9.67 -12.93 -9.29
C TRP A 15 -10.45 -11.90 -8.48
N LYS A 16 -11.18 -12.28 -7.41
CA LYS A 16 -11.90 -11.33 -6.54
C LYS A 16 -10.92 -10.41 -5.83
N ALA A 17 -9.75 -10.93 -5.44
CA ALA A 17 -8.68 -10.14 -4.84
C ALA A 17 -8.01 -9.19 -5.85
N MET A 18 -8.05 -9.53 -7.15
CA MET A 18 -7.50 -8.68 -8.21
C MET A 18 -8.48 -7.60 -8.68
N LEU A 19 -9.78 -7.76 -8.43
CA LEU A 19 -10.80 -6.81 -8.86
C LEU A 19 -10.63 -5.42 -8.22
N GLY A 20 -10.25 -5.36 -6.95
CA GLY A 20 -10.02 -4.10 -6.22
C GLY A 20 -8.92 -3.24 -6.85
N PRO A 21 -7.68 -3.75 -6.99
CA PRO A 21 -6.62 -3.04 -7.70
C PRO A 21 -6.99 -2.69 -9.15
N PHE A 22 -7.68 -3.60 -9.85
CA PHE A 22 -8.05 -3.37 -11.25
C PHE A 22 -9.04 -2.20 -11.41
N MET A 23 -10.01 -2.07 -10.52
CA MET A 23 -10.93 -0.92 -10.51
C MET A 23 -10.25 0.40 -10.12
N GLN A 24 -9.17 0.36 -9.33
CA GLN A 24 -8.40 1.54 -8.94
C GLN A 24 -7.51 2.08 -10.07
N MET A 25 -7.02 1.20 -10.96
CA MET A 25 -6.06 1.56 -12.02
C MET A 25 -6.52 2.70 -12.95
N PRO A 26 -7.76 2.72 -13.48
CA PRO A 26 -8.22 3.81 -14.34
C PRO A 26 -8.20 5.18 -13.66
N PHE A 27 -8.63 5.23 -12.40
CA PHE A 27 -8.63 6.46 -11.61
C PHE A 27 -7.20 6.96 -11.36
N PHE A 28 -6.29 6.04 -11.03
CA PHE A 28 -4.88 6.36 -10.86
C PHE A 28 -4.26 6.93 -12.16
N ILE A 29 -4.48 6.28 -13.30
CA ILE A 29 -3.95 6.72 -14.59
C ILE A 29 -4.49 8.12 -14.96
N SER A 30 -5.80 8.33 -14.78
CA SER A 30 -6.44 9.61 -15.07
C SER A 30 -5.85 10.75 -14.24
N LEU A 31 -5.73 10.57 -12.92
CA LEU A 31 -5.13 11.59 -12.05
C LEU A 31 -3.65 11.80 -12.34
N PHE A 32 -2.90 10.73 -12.56
CA PHE A 32 -1.48 10.81 -12.86
C PHE A 32 -1.23 11.61 -14.14
N LEU A 33 -1.94 11.27 -15.23
CA LEU A 33 -1.81 11.99 -16.50
C LEU A 33 -2.33 13.43 -16.40
N GLY A 34 -3.42 13.66 -15.67
CA GLY A 34 -3.97 15.00 -15.45
C GLY A 34 -2.98 15.90 -14.71
N ILE A 35 -2.47 15.48 -13.55
CA ILE A 35 -1.52 16.25 -12.75
C ILE A 35 -0.21 16.44 -13.51
N ARG A 36 0.28 15.39 -14.19
CA ARG A 36 1.49 15.50 -15.01
C ARG A 36 1.29 16.46 -16.19
N GLY A 37 0.12 16.44 -16.82
CA GLY A 37 -0.25 17.39 -17.86
C GLY A 37 -0.24 18.83 -17.36
N LEU A 38 -0.84 19.08 -16.18
CA LEU A 38 -0.83 20.38 -15.53
C LEU A 38 0.57 20.84 -15.10
N ALA A 39 1.44 19.92 -14.69
CA ALA A 39 2.83 20.26 -14.37
C ALA A 39 3.65 20.60 -15.62
N ASN A 40 3.38 19.94 -16.75
CA ASN A 40 4.08 20.18 -18.01
C ASN A 40 3.57 21.44 -18.75
N TYR A 41 2.28 21.74 -18.62
CA TYR A 41 1.64 22.95 -19.16
C TYR A 41 1.05 23.77 -18.01
N PRO A 42 1.90 24.43 -17.21
CA PRO A 42 1.46 25.08 -16.00
C PRO A 42 0.60 26.30 -16.28
N ILE A 43 -0.53 26.35 -15.58
CA ILE A 43 -1.29 27.58 -15.37
C ILE A 43 -0.61 28.38 -14.27
N GLU A 44 -0.75 29.71 -14.31
CA GLU A 44 -0.08 30.63 -13.38
C GLU A 44 -0.35 30.29 -11.91
N SER A 45 -1.56 29.79 -11.60
CA SER A 45 -1.92 29.35 -10.24
C SER A 45 -1.14 28.13 -9.75
N MET A 46 -0.53 27.31 -10.62
CA MET A 46 0.31 26.19 -10.21
C MET A 46 1.74 26.65 -9.85
N MET A 47 2.20 27.74 -10.44
CA MET A 47 3.54 28.29 -10.20
C MET A 47 3.62 29.04 -8.87
N PHE A 48 2.50 29.62 -8.41
CA PHE A 48 2.45 30.42 -7.17
C PHE A 48 1.45 29.88 -6.13
N GLY A 49 0.70 28.83 -6.45
CA GLY A 49 -0.37 28.30 -5.58
C GLY A 49 0.07 27.22 -4.60
N GLY A 50 1.36 26.90 -4.52
CA GLY A 50 1.90 26.02 -3.51
C GLY A 50 1.91 26.66 -2.12
N VAL A 51 2.34 25.89 -1.10
CA VAL A 51 2.27 26.32 0.30
C VAL A 51 3.60 26.12 1.03
N MET A 52 3.88 27.00 1.98
CA MET A 52 5.06 26.95 2.84
C MET A 52 6.38 26.96 2.04
N TRP A 53 7.07 25.82 1.94
CA TRP A 53 8.40 25.68 1.32
C TRP A 53 8.36 25.25 -0.16
N PHE A 54 7.20 24.85 -0.67
CA PHE A 54 7.00 24.44 -2.07
C PHE A 54 5.94 25.36 -2.71
N GLN A 55 6.33 26.55 -3.15
CA GLN A 55 5.39 27.51 -3.76
C GLN A 55 5.08 27.17 -5.22
N ASP A 56 6.07 26.64 -5.94
CA ASP A 56 5.92 26.19 -7.31
C ASP A 56 5.63 24.68 -7.33
N LEU A 57 4.43 24.33 -7.77
CA LEU A 57 3.97 22.94 -7.85
C LEU A 57 4.50 22.20 -9.09
N THR A 58 5.08 22.94 -10.03
CA THR A 58 5.46 22.44 -11.37
C THR A 58 6.89 21.90 -11.37
N VAL A 59 7.73 22.42 -10.48
CA VAL A 59 9.12 22.01 -10.29
C VAL A 59 9.27 20.97 -9.17
N PRO A 60 10.36 20.19 -9.16
CA PRO A 60 10.68 19.31 -8.03
C PRO A 60 10.85 20.07 -6.72
N ASP A 61 10.56 19.43 -5.59
CA ASP A 61 10.68 20.05 -4.27
C ASP A 61 12.15 20.41 -3.97
N PRO A 62 12.49 21.70 -3.81
CA PRO A 62 13.87 22.13 -3.60
C PRO A 62 14.48 21.63 -2.29
N TYR A 63 13.66 21.25 -1.30
CA TYR A 63 14.13 20.79 0.02
C TYR A 63 13.98 19.28 0.22
N TYR A 64 13.43 18.55 -0.75
CA TYR A 64 13.16 17.11 -0.69
C TYR A 64 12.27 16.66 0.49
N ILE A 65 11.58 17.58 1.16
CA ILE A 65 10.73 17.30 2.32
C ILE A 65 9.49 16.51 1.88
N LEU A 66 8.86 16.89 0.77
CA LEU A 66 7.70 16.21 0.19
C LEU A 66 8.04 14.77 -0.25
N PRO A 67 9.11 14.51 -1.03
CA PRO A 67 9.53 13.16 -1.38
C PRO A 67 9.76 12.26 -0.15
N VAL A 68 10.47 12.77 0.86
CA VAL A 68 10.73 12.04 2.11
C VAL A 68 9.44 11.75 2.86
N PHE A 69 8.57 12.74 3.00
CA PHE A 69 7.26 12.56 3.65
C PHE A 69 6.40 11.51 2.92
N THR A 70 6.36 11.56 1.59
CA THR A 70 5.66 10.56 0.77
C THR A 70 6.22 9.17 0.98
N ALA A 71 7.55 9.00 1.01
CA ALA A 71 8.18 7.71 1.25
C ALA A 71 7.87 7.16 2.65
N VAL A 72 7.94 8.01 3.68
CA VAL A 72 7.61 7.62 5.06
C VAL A 72 6.14 7.22 5.19
N THR A 73 5.22 8.03 4.67
CA THR A 73 3.78 7.71 4.71
C THR A 73 3.45 6.43 3.93
N MET A 74 4.12 6.22 2.79
CA MET A 74 4.00 4.98 2.02
C MET A 74 4.48 3.77 2.82
N PHE A 75 5.64 3.88 3.49
CA PHE A 75 6.17 2.83 4.35
C PHE A 75 5.20 2.46 5.47
N VAL A 76 4.66 3.45 6.19
CA VAL A 76 3.66 3.22 7.26
C VAL A 76 2.40 2.57 6.70
N THR A 77 1.92 3.02 5.53
CA THR A 77 0.73 2.44 4.88
C THR A 77 0.95 0.99 4.50
N MET A 78 2.14 0.67 3.97
CA MET A 78 2.51 -0.68 3.61
C MET A 78 2.64 -1.57 4.85
N GLU A 79 3.33 -1.14 5.90
CA GLU A 79 3.51 -1.92 7.12
C GLU A 79 2.15 -2.22 7.79
N LEU A 80 1.26 -1.21 7.88
CA LEU A 80 -0.11 -1.41 8.33
C LEU A 80 -0.89 -2.39 7.43
N GLY A 81 -0.71 -2.33 6.12
CA GLY A 81 -1.29 -3.27 5.16
C GLY A 81 -0.76 -4.70 5.29
N ILE A 82 0.52 -4.86 5.67
CA ILE A 82 1.16 -6.15 5.94
C ILE A 82 0.60 -6.75 7.23
N GLU A 83 0.52 -5.97 8.31
CA GLU A 83 -0.02 -6.42 9.60
C GLU A 83 -1.46 -6.90 9.54
N THR A 84 -2.25 -6.32 8.64
CA THR A 84 -3.68 -6.65 8.47
C THR A 84 -3.91 -7.85 7.56
N GLY A 85 -2.86 -8.39 6.94
CA GLY A 85 -2.97 -9.49 5.98
C GLY A 85 -3.66 -9.13 4.66
N MET A 86 -4.16 -7.89 4.51
CA MET A 86 -4.89 -7.44 3.33
C MET A 86 -4.02 -7.44 2.07
N ARG A 87 -2.71 -7.23 2.21
CA ARG A 87 -1.75 -7.23 1.08
C ARG A 87 -0.86 -8.46 1.02
N THR A 88 -0.75 -9.24 2.11
CA THR A 88 0.34 -10.21 2.31
C THR A 88 -0.11 -11.62 2.69
N ALA A 89 -1.42 -11.92 2.70
CA ALA A 89 -1.93 -13.25 3.06
C ALA A 89 -1.22 -14.40 2.31
N ASN A 90 -0.71 -14.15 1.10
CA ASN A 90 -0.02 -15.13 0.26
C ASN A 90 1.49 -14.85 0.05
N LEU A 91 2.04 -13.78 0.62
CA LEU A 91 3.45 -13.40 0.42
C LEU A 91 4.33 -14.03 1.51
N GLY A 92 5.29 -14.86 1.07
CA GLY A 92 6.32 -15.43 1.94
C GLY A 92 7.27 -14.36 2.53
N PRO A 93 8.21 -14.75 3.41
CA PRO A 93 9.11 -13.82 4.11
C PRO A 93 9.92 -12.92 3.15
N ILE A 94 10.36 -13.48 2.02
CA ILE A 94 11.09 -12.75 0.97
C ILE A 94 10.21 -11.66 0.35
N GLY A 95 8.94 -11.99 0.03
CA GLY A 95 7.99 -11.03 -0.54
C GLY A 95 7.64 -9.90 0.43
N ARG A 96 7.54 -10.18 1.73
CA ARG A 96 7.33 -9.14 2.76
C ARG A 96 8.52 -8.18 2.83
N ASN A 97 9.75 -8.70 2.80
CA ASN A 97 10.94 -7.87 2.79
C ASN A 97 11.06 -7.03 1.50
N ALA A 98 10.69 -7.60 0.35
CA ALA A 98 10.66 -6.87 -0.92
C ALA A 98 9.69 -5.67 -0.87
N LEU A 99 8.50 -5.82 -0.25
CA LEU A 99 7.56 -4.71 -0.07
C LEU A 99 8.13 -3.56 0.78
N ARG A 100 9.02 -3.87 1.74
CA ARG A 100 9.68 -2.83 2.56
C ARG A 100 10.75 -2.06 1.80
N VAL A 101 11.26 -2.58 0.68
CA VAL A 101 12.21 -1.88 -0.19
C VAL A 101 11.51 -0.87 -1.10
N VAL A 102 10.23 -1.10 -1.44
CA VAL A 102 9.46 -0.24 -2.35
C VAL A 102 9.44 1.23 -1.94
N PRO A 103 9.24 1.62 -0.66
CA PRO A 103 9.27 3.03 -0.25
C PRO A 103 10.64 3.71 -0.44
N PHE A 104 11.74 2.96 -0.36
CA PHE A 104 13.07 3.51 -0.61
C PHE A 104 13.28 3.78 -2.09
N LEU A 105 12.82 2.87 -2.96
CA LEU A 105 12.85 3.08 -4.41
C LEU A 105 11.91 4.22 -4.83
N SER A 106 10.75 4.34 -4.19
CA SER A 106 9.82 5.42 -4.48
C SER A 106 10.43 6.77 -4.13
N LEU A 107 11.20 6.89 -3.05
CA LEU A 107 11.91 8.14 -2.72
C LEU A 107 12.85 8.59 -3.84
N ILE A 108 13.73 7.70 -4.33
CA ILE A 108 14.68 8.01 -5.41
C ILE A 108 13.95 8.38 -6.71
N PHE A 109 12.78 7.77 -6.92
CA PHE A 109 11.94 8.09 -8.06
C PHE A 109 11.26 9.46 -7.91
N THR A 110 10.64 9.74 -6.76
CA THR A 110 9.83 10.95 -6.52
C THR A 110 10.63 12.24 -6.46
N VAL A 111 11.92 12.20 -6.09
CA VAL A 111 12.78 13.41 -6.08
C VAL A 111 12.95 14.07 -7.45
N ASN A 112 12.71 13.34 -8.55
CA ASN A 112 12.79 13.87 -9.91
C ASN A 112 11.43 14.35 -10.46
N PHE A 113 10.34 14.19 -9.70
CA PHE A 113 9.01 14.60 -10.13
C PHE A 113 8.62 15.96 -9.61
N SER A 114 7.65 16.59 -10.30
CA SER A 114 7.05 17.83 -9.86
C SER A 114 6.44 17.72 -8.46
N SER A 115 6.48 18.82 -7.71
CA SER A 115 5.91 18.90 -6.37
C SER A 115 4.41 18.58 -6.35
N ALA A 116 3.66 18.93 -7.41
CA ALA A 116 2.26 18.57 -7.58
C ALA A 116 2.03 17.05 -7.52
N LEU A 117 2.84 16.28 -8.25
CA LEU A 117 2.69 14.83 -8.31
C LEU A 117 3.09 14.18 -6.98
N THR A 118 4.16 14.69 -6.37
CA THR A 118 4.61 14.22 -5.06
C THR A 118 3.59 14.52 -3.97
N LEU A 119 2.96 15.70 -4.01
CA LEU A 119 1.88 16.10 -3.09
C LEU A 119 0.63 15.22 -3.26
N TYR A 120 0.29 14.85 -4.50
CA TYR A 120 -0.78 13.89 -4.77
C TYR A 120 -0.51 12.53 -4.10
N TRP A 121 0.71 12.01 -4.22
CA TRP A 121 1.05 10.76 -3.51
C TRP A 121 1.05 10.92 -1.99
N ALA A 122 1.58 12.03 -1.47
CA ALA A 122 1.56 12.32 -0.04
C ALA A 122 0.13 12.30 0.52
N THR A 123 -0.78 13.06 -0.12
CA THR A 123 -2.19 13.15 0.28
C THR A 123 -2.91 11.82 0.12
N SER A 124 -2.68 11.08 -0.97
CA SER A 124 -3.24 9.75 -1.18
C SER A 124 -2.82 8.77 -0.08
N ASN A 125 -1.55 8.77 0.32
CA ASN A 125 -1.06 7.94 1.43
C ASN A 125 -1.71 8.33 2.76
N VAL A 126 -1.81 9.64 3.05
CA VAL A 126 -2.45 10.13 4.29
C VAL A 126 -3.93 9.73 4.34
N ILE A 127 -4.68 9.88 3.25
CA ILE A 127 -6.08 9.43 3.15
C ILE A 127 -6.15 7.92 3.34
N SER A 128 -5.26 7.16 2.70
CA SER A 128 -5.21 5.70 2.83
C SER A 128 -4.93 5.26 4.27
N LEU A 129 -4.04 5.96 4.98
CA LEU A 129 -3.76 5.75 6.40
C LEU A 129 -4.97 6.06 7.25
N ALA A 130 -5.59 7.23 7.05
CA ALA A 130 -6.78 7.65 7.78
C ALA A 130 -7.91 6.63 7.59
N GLN A 131 -8.18 6.23 6.35
CA GLN A 131 -9.15 5.18 6.02
C GLN A 131 -8.79 3.86 6.72
N SER A 132 -7.52 3.45 6.67
CA SER A 132 -7.06 2.21 7.32
C SER A 132 -7.24 2.24 8.83
N VAL A 133 -7.05 3.38 9.48
CA VAL A 133 -7.24 3.55 10.94
C VAL A 133 -8.73 3.56 11.27
N ILE A 134 -9.54 4.34 10.55
CA ILE A 134 -10.99 4.44 10.75
C ILE A 134 -11.65 3.07 10.59
N LEU A 135 -11.29 2.31 9.55
CA LEU A 135 -11.85 0.97 9.30
C LEU A 135 -11.39 -0.09 10.32
N ARG A 136 -10.35 0.19 11.12
CA ARG A 136 -9.96 -0.68 12.24
C ARG A 136 -10.79 -0.44 13.50
N GLN A 137 -11.41 0.73 13.64
CA GLN A 137 -12.13 1.10 14.85
C GLN A 137 -13.36 0.18 15.07
N PRO A 138 -13.49 -0.48 16.24
CA PRO A 138 -14.57 -1.45 16.48
C PRO A 138 -15.97 -0.88 16.27
N ALA A 139 -16.20 0.38 16.63
CA ALA A 139 -17.47 1.08 16.43
C ALA A 139 -17.85 1.19 14.95
N VAL A 140 -16.91 1.60 14.10
CA VAL A 140 -17.10 1.72 12.64
C VAL A 140 -17.35 0.35 12.03
N ARG A 141 -16.61 -0.67 12.48
CA ARG A 141 -16.76 -2.04 11.99
C ARG A 141 -18.11 -2.64 12.36
N LYS A 142 -18.61 -2.36 13.57
CA LYS A 142 -19.95 -2.77 14.01
C LYS A 142 -21.03 -2.06 13.20
N ALA A 143 -20.87 -0.75 12.93
CA ALA A 143 -21.79 0.03 12.12
C ALA A 143 -21.87 -0.48 10.67
N LEU A 144 -20.71 -0.78 10.06
CA LEU A 144 -20.61 -1.27 8.68
C LEU A 144 -20.75 -2.79 8.53
N ARG A 145 -21.04 -3.52 9.62
CA ARG A 145 -21.17 -5.00 9.66
C ARG A 145 -19.99 -5.73 8.99
N LEU A 146 -18.77 -5.21 9.20
CA LEU A 146 -17.57 -5.77 8.60
C LEU A 146 -17.19 -7.11 9.26
N PRO A 147 -16.73 -8.12 8.50
CA PRO A 147 -16.28 -9.39 9.06
C PRO A 147 -15.12 -9.19 10.05
N ALA A 148 -15.02 -10.07 11.04
CA ALA A 148 -13.93 -10.06 12.01
C ALA A 148 -12.56 -10.15 11.30
N PRO A 149 -11.50 -9.48 11.78
CA PRO A 149 -10.20 -9.59 11.14
C PRO A 149 -9.75 -11.05 11.23
N PRO A 150 -9.00 -11.56 10.24
CA PRO A 150 -8.39 -12.87 10.37
C PRO A 150 -7.55 -12.92 11.66
N PRO A 151 -7.70 -13.96 12.51
CA PRO A 151 -7.01 -14.03 13.78
C PRO A 151 -5.50 -14.15 13.59
N LYS A 152 -4.71 -13.33 14.31
CA LYS A 152 -3.23 -13.32 14.31
C LYS A 152 -2.59 -14.70 14.60
N SER A 153 -3.34 -15.66 15.15
CA SER A 153 -2.85 -16.96 15.63
C SER A 153 -2.65 -18.04 14.55
N ILE A 154 -3.08 -17.82 13.30
CA ILE A 154 -2.98 -18.86 12.24
C ILE A 154 -1.55 -18.99 11.69
N GLU A 155 -0.75 -17.93 11.70
CA GLU A 155 0.65 -17.98 11.24
C GLU A 155 1.55 -18.84 12.15
N THR A 156 1.32 -18.79 13.47
CA THR A 156 2.16 -19.50 14.45
C THR A 156 1.86 -20.99 14.47
N LYS A 157 0.60 -21.42 14.33
CA LYS A 157 0.24 -22.85 14.32
C LYS A 157 0.74 -23.54 13.05
N THR A 158 0.68 -22.88 11.89
CA THR A 158 1.10 -23.48 10.61
C THR A 158 2.64 -23.62 10.51
N LYS A 159 3.41 -22.64 11.02
CA LYS A 159 4.87 -22.76 11.14
C LYS A 159 5.29 -23.86 12.11
N LYS A 160 4.64 -23.98 13.27
CA LYS A 160 4.97 -25.00 14.28
C LYS A 160 4.64 -26.42 13.80
N LYS A 161 3.53 -26.60 13.05
CA LYS A 161 3.13 -27.89 12.47
C LYS A 161 4.06 -28.32 11.32
N LYS A 162 4.48 -27.40 10.44
CA LYS A 162 5.45 -27.70 9.36
C LYS A 162 6.85 -28.01 9.91
N GLY A 163 7.33 -27.29 10.93
CA GLY A 163 8.61 -27.57 11.58
C GLY A 163 8.64 -28.93 12.27
N PHE A 164 7.53 -29.37 12.88
CA PHE A 164 7.44 -30.69 13.51
C PHE A 164 7.28 -31.85 12.51
N ALA A 165 6.65 -31.61 11.35
CA ALA A 165 6.48 -32.64 10.32
C ALA A 165 7.80 -32.94 9.58
N GLY A 166 8.54 -31.90 9.16
CA GLY A 166 9.84 -32.09 8.49
C GLY A 166 10.91 -32.73 9.38
N MET A 167 10.81 -32.57 10.70
CA MET A 167 11.73 -33.20 11.65
C MET A 167 11.45 -34.69 11.88
N LYS A 168 10.22 -35.16 11.57
CA LYS A 168 9.85 -36.57 11.65
C LYS A 168 10.18 -37.33 10.36
N GLU A 169 10.13 -36.67 9.21
CA GLU A 169 10.53 -37.30 7.92
C GLU A 169 12.05 -37.44 7.76
N SER A 170 12.86 -36.61 8.41
CA SER A 170 14.33 -36.73 8.36
C SER A 170 14.91 -37.89 9.19
N LYS A 171 14.07 -38.67 9.89
CA LYS A 171 14.50 -39.73 10.82
C LYS A 171 14.08 -41.15 10.44
N ASN A 172 13.53 -41.36 9.24
CA ASN A 172 13.27 -42.68 8.67
C ASN A 172 14.05 -42.87 7.36
#